data_AF-A0A6P0XWK3-F1
#
_entry.id   AF-A0A6P0XWK3-F1
#
_cell.length_a   1.000
_cell.length_b   1.000
_cell.length_c   1.000
_cell.angle_alpha   90.00
_cell.angle_beta   90.00
_cell.angle_gamma   90.00
#
_symmetry.space_group_name_H-M   'P 1'
#
loop_
_entity.id
_entity.type
_entity.pdbx_description
1 polymer ?
#
loop_
_entity_poly.entity_id
_entity_poly.type
_entity_poly.pdbx_seq_one_letter_code
_entity_poly.pdbx_strand_id
1 'polypeptide(L)'
;PSGLRGCLYRNGPARLSRNQQQVGHWFDGDGAILAVHFNSYFLEGQEPWATYRYVQTAGYQLETEKERFIFGGYGMNPPGNFWDKLTQPIKNAANTSVLALPDRLLALWEGGHPHSLNWETLATLGLEDLGGLENHQSYSAHPKIDSVTGDIYNFGVTPGLNSSLNIYRSDSTGKIQQKGLIPISGVPLIHDFVLAGPYLIFFISPVRLQLLPAFTKVKSFSDALTWRPELGTQILVVDRSSLQLITRQETEPWYQWHFGNSYVDSDGTVLVYLIRYKDFNQTNKYLQEVPTGQTHTPAHGIFWQIRLEPKSGRIIDSYKLLDIPCELPTVAAAEVGKPFRFTYLLVHKPGIDISQEMFGAIACFDHHKNTLTTTNLRPNCYPMEPIYAPDAEDAQKGWVLTVIFDGERNCSEVWIFDSSKLDAEPVCRLALPEVIPMGFHGTWSHFS
;
A
#
# COMPACT_ATOMS: atom_id res chain seq x y z
N PRO A 1 14.13 12.82 18.56
CA PRO A 1 15.40 12.17 18.95
C PRO A 1 16.53 12.58 18.00
N SER A 2 17.79 12.69 18.45
CA SER A 2 18.92 13.16 17.61
C SER A 2 19.25 12.20 16.45
N GLY A 3 19.13 10.90 16.69
CA GLY A 3 19.36 9.86 15.68
C GLY A 3 18.23 9.69 14.65
N LEU A 4 17.08 10.36 14.80
CA LEU A 4 16.02 10.35 13.80
C LEU A 4 16.28 11.43 12.75
N ARG A 5 16.95 11.07 11.65
CA ARG A 5 17.41 11.99 10.60
C ARG A 5 16.94 11.53 9.23
N GLY A 6 16.03 12.25 8.58
CA GLY A 6 15.41 11.83 7.33
C GLY A 6 14.00 12.35 7.19
N CYS A 7 13.22 11.75 6.29
CA CYS A 7 11.89 12.23 5.96
C CYS A 7 10.88 11.08 5.95
N LEU A 8 9.74 11.30 6.62
CA LEU A 8 8.56 10.46 6.49
C LEU A 8 7.69 11.01 5.36
N TYR A 9 7.39 10.18 4.37
CA TYR A 9 6.40 10.49 3.34
C TYR A 9 5.19 9.57 3.49
N ARG A 10 3.99 10.08 3.30
CA ARG A 10 2.75 9.31 3.33
C ARG A 10 1.79 9.78 2.26
N ASN A 11 1.16 8.84 1.57
CA ASN A 11 0.11 9.10 0.60
C ASN A 11 -1.25 8.59 1.12
N GLY A 12 -2.31 9.19 0.60
CA GLY A 12 -3.67 8.80 0.93
C GLY A 12 -4.70 9.67 0.21
N PRO A 13 -5.97 9.23 0.22
CA PRO A 13 -7.07 10.00 -0.33
C PRO A 13 -7.40 11.16 0.61
N ALA A 14 -7.22 12.37 0.12
CA ALA A 14 -7.34 13.59 0.90
C ALA A 14 -8.67 14.32 0.71
N ARG A 15 -9.33 14.11 -0.43
CA ARG A 15 -10.64 14.70 -0.74
C ARG A 15 -11.65 13.62 -1.10
N LEU A 16 -12.57 13.36 -0.17
CA LEU A 16 -13.61 12.34 -0.29
C LEU A 16 -14.98 12.90 -0.70
N SER A 17 -15.10 14.21 -0.86
CA SER A 17 -16.35 14.86 -1.29
C SER A 17 -16.11 16.13 -2.10
N ARG A 18 -17.07 16.43 -2.97
CA ARG A 18 -17.17 17.68 -3.73
C ARG A 18 -18.63 18.14 -3.69
N ASN A 19 -18.87 19.31 -3.11
CA ASN A 19 -20.21 19.76 -2.73
C ASN A 19 -20.93 18.72 -1.86
N GLN A 20 -22.17 18.36 -2.21
CA GLN A 20 -22.98 17.39 -1.48
C GLN A 20 -22.77 15.94 -1.94
N GLN A 21 -21.87 15.70 -2.90
CA GLN A 21 -21.58 14.36 -3.40
C GLN A 21 -20.33 13.82 -2.71
N GLN A 22 -20.41 12.59 -2.21
CA GLN A 22 -19.28 11.82 -1.71
C GLN A 22 -18.73 10.91 -2.81
N VAL A 23 -17.49 10.46 -2.64
CA VAL A 23 -16.92 9.39 -3.46
C VAL A 23 -17.63 8.06 -3.23
N GLY A 24 -17.57 7.15 -4.22
CA GLY A 24 -18.23 5.84 -4.12
C GLY A 24 -17.45 4.79 -3.33
N HIS A 25 -16.15 5.00 -3.13
CA HIS A 25 -15.25 4.13 -2.38
C HIS A 25 -14.07 4.93 -1.82
N TRP A 26 -13.44 4.48 -0.73
CA TRP A 26 -12.30 5.20 -0.14
C TRP A 26 -11.15 5.46 -1.13
N PHE A 27 -10.94 4.51 -2.05
CA PHE A 27 -9.92 4.56 -3.12
C PHE A 27 -10.15 5.64 -4.19
N ASP A 28 -11.33 6.26 -4.26
CA ASP A 28 -11.66 7.27 -5.28
C ASP A 28 -11.19 8.68 -4.93
N GLY A 29 -10.78 8.92 -3.67
CA GLY A 29 -10.39 10.25 -3.20
C GLY A 29 -9.09 10.73 -3.85
N ASP A 30 -9.00 12.03 -4.14
CA ASP A 30 -7.80 12.60 -4.74
C ASP A 30 -6.61 12.52 -3.78
N GLY A 31 -5.44 12.13 -4.29
CA GLY A 31 -4.24 11.90 -3.49
C GLY A 31 -3.59 13.17 -2.97
N ALA A 32 -3.07 13.11 -1.74
CA ALA A 32 -2.16 14.11 -1.20
C ALA A 32 -1.02 13.45 -0.42
N ILE A 33 0.14 14.09 -0.48
CA ILE A 33 1.34 13.63 0.22
C ILE A 33 1.55 14.47 1.48
N LEU A 34 1.74 13.80 2.61
CA LEU A 34 2.36 14.37 3.80
C LEU A 34 3.85 14.07 3.76
N ALA A 35 4.69 15.09 3.89
CA ALA A 35 6.11 14.97 4.18
C ALA A 35 6.39 15.56 5.56
N VAL A 36 7.13 14.84 6.40
CA VAL A 36 7.65 15.34 7.68
C VAL A 36 9.16 15.20 7.66
N HIS A 37 9.84 16.34 7.67
CA HIS A 37 11.29 16.44 7.59
C HIS A 37 11.86 16.49 9.00
N PHE A 38 12.71 15.52 9.32
CA PHE A 38 13.47 15.47 10.56
C PHE A 38 14.92 15.79 10.24
N ASN A 39 15.52 16.70 11.03
CA ASN A 39 16.91 17.15 10.98
C ASN A 39 17.82 16.24 10.15
N SER A 40 17.96 16.53 8.86
CA SER A 40 18.74 15.76 7.89
C SER A 40 20.15 16.37 7.76
N TYR A 41 21.09 15.67 7.11
CA TYR A 41 22.46 16.16 6.93
C TYR A 41 22.55 17.56 6.28
N PHE A 42 21.55 17.98 5.49
CA PHE A 42 21.47 19.32 4.88
C PHE A 42 20.73 20.36 5.73
N LEU A 43 20.06 19.91 6.79
CA LEU A 43 19.18 20.73 7.63
C LEU A 43 19.67 20.74 9.09
N GLU A 44 20.98 20.55 9.31
CA GLU A 44 21.56 20.49 10.65
C GLU A 44 21.23 21.77 11.45
N GLY A 45 20.47 21.59 12.53
CA GLY A 45 20.02 22.69 13.40
C GLY A 45 18.67 23.30 13.02
N GLN A 46 18.00 22.82 11.97
CA GLN A 46 16.62 23.21 11.68
C GLN A 46 15.62 22.41 12.51
N GLU A 47 14.54 23.08 12.92
CA GLU A 47 13.41 22.41 13.54
C GLU A 47 12.68 21.51 12.52
N PRO A 48 12.12 20.36 12.97
CA PRO A 48 11.28 19.54 12.11
C PRO A 48 10.13 20.34 11.53
N TRP A 49 9.83 20.14 10.25
CA TRP A 49 8.70 20.78 9.58
C TRP A 49 7.92 19.76 8.75
N ALA A 50 6.68 20.09 8.45
CA ALA A 50 5.79 19.26 7.65
C ALA A 50 5.20 20.04 6.48
N THR A 51 4.98 19.36 5.37
CA THR A 51 4.17 19.87 4.24
C THR A 51 3.16 18.82 3.85
N TYR A 52 1.93 19.28 3.61
CA TYR A 52 0.84 18.46 3.09
C TYR A 52 0.33 19.09 1.80
N ARG A 53 0.34 18.33 0.69
CA ARG A 53 0.01 18.86 -0.63
C ARG A 53 -0.71 17.84 -1.50
N TYR A 54 -1.81 18.26 -2.10
CA TYR A 54 -2.49 17.49 -3.14
C TYR A 54 -1.58 17.27 -4.34
N VAL A 55 -1.56 16.03 -4.83
CA VAL A 55 -0.95 15.72 -6.12
C VAL A 55 -1.79 16.41 -7.19
N GLN A 56 -1.17 17.27 -7.99
CA GLN A 56 -1.84 18.05 -9.02
C GLN A 56 -2.13 17.20 -10.26
N THR A 57 -2.89 16.10 -10.10
CA THR A 57 -3.34 15.28 -11.24
C THR A 57 -4.29 16.09 -12.12
N ALA A 58 -4.33 15.79 -13.42
CA ALA A 58 -5.26 16.46 -14.34
C ALA A 58 -6.73 16.35 -13.89
N GLY A 59 -7.09 15.19 -13.32
CA GLY A 59 -8.43 14.95 -12.77
C GLY A 59 -8.73 15.84 -11.57
N TYR A 60 -7.81 15.91 -10.59
CA TYR A 60 -7.96 16.76 -9.41
C TYR A 60 -8.07 18.25 -9.79
N GLN A 61 -7.22 18.73 -10.69
CA GLN A 61 -7.24 20.12 -11.13
C GLN A 61 -8.58 20.49 -11.77
N LEU A 62 -9.06 19.68 -12.72
CA LEU A 62 -10.32 19.95 -13.43
C LEU A 62 -11.54 19.85 -12.50
N GLU A 63 -11.63 18.83 -11.65
CA GLU A 63 -12.74 18.69 -10.70
C GLU A 63 -12.73 19.76 -9.59
N THR A 64 -11.56 20.35 -9.32
CA THR A 64 -11.42 21.49 -8.39
C THR A 64 -11.87 22.78 -9.06
N GLU A 65 -11.45 23.03 -10.30
CA GLU A 65 -11.92 24.19 -11.07
C GLU A 65 -13.45 24.18 -11.27
N LYS A 66 -14.03 23.00 -11.52
CA LYS A 66 -15.49 22.86 -11.73
C LYS A 66 -16.28 22.61 -10.46
N GLU A 67 -15.61 22.45 -9.31
CA GLU A 67 -16.19 22.11 -8.00
C GLU A 67 -17.17 20.92 -8.01
N ARG A 68 -16.97 19.94 -8.90
CA ARG A 68 -17.84 18.76 -9.01
C ARG A 68 -17.07 17.57 -9.54
N PHE A 69 -17.57 16.37 -9.27
CA PHE A 69 -17.07 15.17 -9.92
C PHE A 69 -17.36 15.22 -11.43
N ILE A 70 -16.37 14.79 -12.19
CA ILE A 70 -16.41 14.71 -13.65
C ILE A 70 -16.10 13.28 -14.07
N PHE A 71 -15.10 12.66 -13.43
CA PHE A 71 -14.58 11.35 -13.80
C PHE A 71 -15.15 10.23 -12.93
N GLY A 72 -15.06 9.00 -13.44
CA GLY A 72 -15.20 7.80 -12.63
C GLY A 72 -13.88 7.38 -12.00
N GLY A 73 -13.97 6.46 -11.03
CA GLY A 73 -12.84 5.86 -10.34
C GLY A 73 -13.04 4.36 -10.15
N TYR A 74 -12.49 3.86 -9.05
CA TYR A 74 -12.68 2.50 -8.57
C TYR A 74 -14.13 2.23 -8.16
N GLY A 75 -14.70 3.06 -7.30
CA GLY A 75 -16.01 2.85 -6.67
C GLY A 75 -17.18 3.59 -7.32
N MET A 76 -16.90 4.48 -8.27
CA MET A 76 -17.93 5.32 -8.87
C MET A 76 -17.79 5.44 -10.38
N ASN A 77 -18.93 5.43 -11.06
CA ASN A 77 -19.00 5.78 -12.48
C ASN A 77 -19.01 7.30 -12.67
N PRO A 78 -18.54 7.80 -13.82
CA PRO A 78 -18.64 9.21 -14.12
C PRO A 78 -20.11 9.67 -14.13
N PRO A 79 -20.41 10.90 -13.70
CA PRO A 79 -21.74 11.49 -13.85
C PRO A 79 -22.06 11.77 -15.33
N GLY A 80 -23.34 11.99 -15.64
CA GLY A 80 -23.80 12.33 -16.99
C GLY A 80 -24.67 11.25 -17.65
N ASN A 81 -24.98 11.42 -18.93
CA ASN A 81 -25.76 10.45 -19.69
C ASN A 81 -24.90 9.24 -20.12
N PHE A 82 -25.51 8.18 -20.62
CA PHE A 82 -24.80 6.95 -21.01
C PHE A 82 -23.63 7.17 -21.98
N TRP A 83 -23.79 8.04 -22.98
CA TRP A 83 -22.77 8.31 -24.00
C TRP A 83 -21.59 9.11 -23.44
N ASP A 84 -21.86 10.11 -22.60
CA ASP A 84 -20.83 10.88 -21.91
C ASP A 84 -19.98 9.96 -21.03
N LYS A 85 -20.63 9.03 -20.31
CA LYS A 85 -19.92 8.08 -19.47
C LYS A 85 -18.95 7.26 -20.29
N LEU A 86 -19.40 6.66 -21.39
CA LEU A 86 -18.63 5.66 -22.14
C LEU A 86 -17.26 6.18 -22.64
N THR A 87 -17.16 7.47 -22.96
CA THR A 87 -15.96 8.08 -23.54
C THR A 87 -14.94 8.57 -22.50
N GLN A 88 -15.33 8.68 -21.23
CA GLN A 88 -14.44 9.22 -20.21
C GLN A 88 -13.35 8.24 -19.77
N PRO A 89 -12.10 8.71 -19.55
CA PRO A 89 -11.07 7.89 -18.95
C PRO A 89 -11.35 7.64 -17.46
N ILE A 90 -10.68 6.64 -16.90
CA ILE A 90 -10.62 6.44 -15.44
C ILE A 90 -9.67 7.48 -14.86
N LYS A 91 -10.06 8.11 -13.74
CA LYS A 91 -9.22 9.11 -13.06
C LYS A 91 -8.03 8.43 -12.37
N ASN A 92 -6.81 8.87 -12.70
CA ASN A 92 -5.63 8.58 -11.89
C ASN A 92 -5.66 9.48 -10.65
N ALA A 93 -5.87 8.88 -9.47
CA ALA A 93 -5.98 9.60 -8.21
C ALA A 93 -4.62 9.85 -7.52
N ALA A 94 -3.57 9.14 -7.91
CA ALA A 94 -2.22 9.23 -7.33
C ALA A 94 -2.20 9.17 -5.78
N ASN A 95 -3.00 8.28 -5.18
CA ASN A 95 -3.36 8.32 -3.76
C ASN A 95 -2.93 7.10 -2.93
N THR A 96 -2.31 6.07 -3.54
CA THR A 96 -2.11 4.78 -2.86
C THR A 96 -0.83 4.76 -2.04
N SER A 97 0.31 5.05 -2.66
CA SER A 97 1.60 5.01 -1.98
C SER A 97 2.58 6.04 -2.54
N VAL A 98 3.78 6.07 -1.97
CA VAL A 98 4.86 6.95 -2.38
C VAL A 98 6.17 6.18 -2.41
N LEU A 99 6.90 6.28 -3.53
CA LEU A 99 8.25 5.77 -3.67
C LEU A 99 9.23 6.95 -3.64
N ALA A 100 10.19 6.91 -2.72
CA ALA A 100 11.28 7.88 -2.68
C ALA A 100 12.45 7.39 -3.52
N LEU A 101 12.79 8.15 -4.56
CA LEU A 101 13.98 7.98 -5.38
C LEU A 101 15.03 9.02 -4.95
N PRO A 102 16.31 8.86 -5.35
CA PRO A 102 17.37 9.78 -4.93
C PRO A 102 17.11 11.26 -5.23
N ASP A 103 16.37 11.58 -6.30
CA ASP A 103 16.18 12.93 -6.81
C ASP A 103 14.73 13.44 -6.73
N ARG A 104 13.76 12.55 -6.54
CA ARG A 104 12.32 12.87 -6.59
C ARG A 104 11.48 11.84 -5.84
N LEU A 105 10.21 12.18 -5.62
CA LEU A 105 9.20 11.22 -5.17
C LEU A 105 8.35 10.78 -6.36
N LEU A 106 7.79 9.58 -6.26
CA LEU A 106 6.74 9.11 -7.14
C LEU A 106 5.49 8.83 -6.30
N ALA A 107 4.41 9.57 -6.55
CA ALA A 107 3.08 9.23 -6.04
C ALA A 107 2.46 8.13 -6.92
N LEU A 108 2.13 7.00 -6.32
CA LEU A 108 1.72 5.79 -7.03
C LEU A 108 0.21 5.54 -6.88
N TRP A 109 -0.37 4.96 -7.94
CA TRP A 109 -1.75 4.50 -8.01
C TRP A 109 -1.83 3.33 -9.00
N GLU A 110 -2.44 2.22 -8.57
CA GLU A 110 -2.30 0.90 -9.21
C GLU A 110 -2.66 0.84 -10.71
N GLY A 111 -3.62 1.66 -11.14
CA GLY A 111 -4.20 1.58 -12.47
C GLY A 111 -3.48 2.41 -13.53
N GLY A 112 -2.36 3.08 -13.22
CA GLY A 112 -1.78 4.07 -14.12
C GLY A 112 -0.30 4.34 -13.92
N HIS A 113 0.13 5.43 -14.55
CA HIS A 113 1.52 5.91 -14.44
C HIS A 113 1.72 6.65 -13.10
N PRO A 114 2.91 6.59 -12.51
CA PRO A 114 3.28 7.41 -11.38
C PRO A 114 3.21 8.91 -11.69
N HIS A 115 3.01 9.73 -10.65
CA HIS A 115 3.27 11.17 -10.74
C HIS A 115 4.58 11.49 -10.02
N SER A 116 5.51 12.12 -10.74
CA SER A 116 6.74 12.63 -10.15
C SER A 116 6.47 13.91 -9.35
N LEU A 117 7.06 14.00 -8.16
CA LEU A 117 6.98 15.16 -7.27
C LEU A 117 8.39 15.58 -6.82
N ASN A 118 8.57 16.88 -6.62
CA ASN A 118 9.74 17.38 -5.90
C ASN A 118 9.72 16.88 -4.44
N TRP A 119 10.83 16.35 -3.95
CA TRP A 119 10.89 15.66 -2.67
C TRP A 119 10.77 16.55 -1.43
N GLU A 120 11.09 17.83 -1.58
CA GLU A 120 11.05 18.82 -0.51
C GLU A 120 9.70 19.55 -0.52
N THR A 121 9.36 20.19 -1.63
CA THR A 121 8.17 21.04 -1.73
C THR A 121 6.88 20.26 -2.04
N LEU A 122 6.99 18.98 -2.44
CA LEU A 122 5.88 18.17 -2.95
C LEU A 122 5.18 18.74 -4.19
N ALA A 123 5.80 19.69 -4.89
CA ALA A 123 5.29 20.20 -6.16
C ALA A 123 5.22 19.07 -7.20
N THR A 124 4.07 18.91 -7.85
CA THR A 124 3.89 17.91 -8.91
C THR A 124 4.63 18.33 -10.18
N LEU A 125 5.53 17.45 -10.65
CA LEU A 125 6.35 17.66 -11.83
C LEU A 125 5.69 17.12 -13.10
N GLY A 126 4.86 16.07 -12.97
CA GLY A 126 4.09 15.50 -14.07
C GLY A 126 3.94 13.98 -13.95
N LEU A 127 3.38 13.36 -15.00
CA LEU A 127 3.39 11.91 -15.15
C LEU A 127 4.81 11.43 -15.49
N GLU A 128 5.15 10.24 -15.00
CA GLU A 128 6.47 9.63 -15.17
C GLU A 128 6.35 8.32 -15.96
N ASP A 129 7.21 8.15 -16.97
CA ASP A 129 7.30 6.93 -17.77
C ASP A 129 8.45 6.01 -17.32
N LEU A 130 9.27 6.43 -16.36
CA LEU A 130 10.37 5.62 -15.82
C LEU A 130 11.36 5.17 -16.93
N GLY A 131 11.45 5.94 -18.02
CA GLY A 131 12.28 5.65 -19.18
C GLY A 131 11.88 4.41 -19.99
N GLY A 132 10.68 3.85 -19.75
CA GLY A 132 10.26 2.63 -20.44
C GLY A 132 8.83 2.17 -20.26
N LEU A 133 7.99 2.81 -19.44
CA LEU A 133 6.59 2.48 -19.24
C LEU A 133 5.75 3.00 -20.41
N GLU A 134 4.98 2.13 -21.05
CA GLU A 134 4.15 2.49 -22.20
C GLU A 134 2.76 2.98 -21.75
N ASN A 135 2.10 3.82 -22.54
CA ASN A 135 0.81 4.45 -22.18
C ASN A 135 -0.30 3.49 -21.69
N HIS A 136 -0.30 2.24 -22.16
CA HIS A 136 -1.30 1.22 -21.79
C HIS A 136 -0.85 0.31 -20.63
N GLN A 137 0.33 0.55 -20.07
CA GLN A 137 0.89 -0.15 -18.93
C GLN A 137 0.62 0.66 -17.66
N SER A 138 0.48 -0.06 -16.55
CA SER A 138 0.36 0.52 -15.21
C SER A 138 1.59 0.20 -14.38
N TYR A 139 1.74 0.89 -13.26
CA TYR A 139 2.81 0.66 -12.30
C TYR A 139 2.19 0.52 -10.90
N SER A 140 2.33 -0.65 -10.29
CA SER A 140 1.72 -0.92 -8.98
C SER A 140 2.25 0.03 -7.91
N ALA A 141 1.39 0.29 -6.92
CA ALA A 141 1.73 1.07 -5.74
C ALA A 141 2.62 0.32 -4.73
N HIS A 142 3.01 -0.92 -5.00
CA HIS A 142 3.78 -1.73 -4.05
C HIS A 142 5.15 -2.18 -4.59
N PRO A 143 6.05 -1.26 -4.98
CA PRO A 143 7.39 -1.63 -5.40
C PRO A 143 8.16 -2.32 -4.26
N LYS A 144 9.01 -3.29 -4.60
CA LYS A 144 9.93 -3.95 -3.67
C LYS A 144 11.37 -3.60 -4.04
N ILE A 145 12.13 -3.05 -3.09
CA ILE A 145 13.51 -2.63 -3.29
C ILE A 145 14.44 -3.66 -2.67
N ASP A 146 15.39 -4.17 -3.45
CA ASP A 146 16.52 -4.94 -2.90
C ASP A 146 17.52 -3.96 -2.29
N SER A 147 17.62 -3.93 -0.96
CA SER A 147 18.52 -3.03 -0.24
C SER A 147 20.02 -3.30 -0.45
N VAL A 148 20.41 -4.41 -1.11
CA VAL A 148 21.81 -4.68 -1.47
C VAL A 148 22.15 -4.08 -2.84
N THR A 149 21.31 -4.31 -3.85
CA THR A 149 21.61 -3.89 -5.23
C THR A 149 21.03 -2.51 -5.58
N GLY A 150 20.01 -2.07 -4.84
CA GLY A 150 19.20 -0.90 -5.18
C GLY A 150 18.21 -1.15 -6.33
N ASP A 151 18.10 -2.38 -6.83
CA ASP A 151 17.11 -2.72 -7.84
C ASP A 151 15.69 -2.56 -7.27
N ILE A 152 14.81 -1.98 -8.07
CA ILE A 152 13.40 -1.80 -7.76
C ILE A 152 12.61 -2.77 -8.63
N TYR A 153 11.94 -3.73 -7.99
CA TYR A 153 11.00 -4.62 -8.66
C TYR A 153 9.58 -4.09 -8.55
N ASN A 154 8.84 -4.11 -9.65
CA ASN A 154 7.43 -3.75 -9.65
C ASN A 154 6.67 -4.49 -10.77
N PHE A 155 5.38 -4.22 -10.93
CA PHE A 155 4.54 -4.82 -11.95
C PHE A 155 3.41 -3.89 -12.39
N GLY A 156 2.72 -4.29 -13.45
CA GLY A 156 1.49 -3.68 -13.95
C GLY A 156 0.60 -4.70 -14.64
N VAL A 157 -0.71 -4.49 -14.62
CA VAL A 157 -1.68 -5.38 -15.27
C VAL A 157 -2.27 -4.67 -16.48
N THR A 158 -2.00 -5.20 -17.68
CA THR A 158 -2.66 -4.75 -18.90
C THR A 158 -3.91 -5.60 -19.12
N PRO A 159 -5.12 -5.01 -19.04
CA PRO A 159 -6.36 -5.75 -19.19
C PRO A 159 -6.58 -6.20 -20.64
N GLY A 160 -7.16 -7.38 -20.81
CA GLY A 160 -7.53 -7.96 -22.11
C GLY A 160 -8.43 -9.18 -21.93
N LEU A 161 -8.81 -9.86 -23.02
CA LEU A 161 -9.51 -11.16 -22.94
C LEU A 161 -8.72 -12.15 -22.07
N ASN A 162 -7.40 -12.18 -22.27
CA ASN A 162 -6.43 -12.61 -21.28
C ASN A 162 -5.57 -11.38 -20.94
N SER A 163 -5.41 -11.09 -19.66
CA SER A 163 -4.56 -9.99 -19.21
C SER A 163 -3.09 -10.38 -19.28
N SER A 164 -2.22 -9.37 -19.25
CA SER A 164 -0.79 -9.56 -19.09
C SER A 164 -0.33 -8.97 -17.77
N LEU A 165 0.38 -9.76 -16.97
CA LEU A 165 1.19 -9.26 -15.86
C LEU A 165 2.55 -8.86 -16.42
N ASN A 166 2.76 -7.56 -16.51
CA ASN A 166 4.04 -6.97 -16.89
C ASN A 166 4.86 -6.83 -15.61
N ILE A 167 6.09 -7.36 -15.60
CA ILE A 167 7.00 -7.29 -14.47
C ILE A 167 8.15 -6.36 -14.86
N TYR A 168 8.53 -5.47 -13.97
CA TYR A 168 9.55 -4.47 -14.19
C TYR A 168 10.70 -4.66 -13.21
N ARG A 169 11.92 -4.56 -13.71
CA ARG A 169 13.11 -4.31 -12.90
C ARG A 169 13.67 -2.96 -13.30
N SER A 170 13.72 -2.05 -12.35
CA SER A 170 14.35 -0.74 -12.48
C SER A 170 15.64 -0.67 -11.67
N ASP A 171 16.53 0.23 -12.06
CA ASP A 171 17.64 0.63 -11.19
C ASP A 171 17.17 1.56 -10.05
N SER A 172 18.10 1.99 -9.19
CA SER A 172 17.83 2.85 -8.04
C SER A 172 17.33 4.26 -8.40
N THR A 173 17.44 4.68 -9.67
CA THR A 173 16.91 5.95 -10.18
C THR A 173 15.45 5.83 -10.62
N GLY A 174 14.89 4.61 -10.56
CA GLY A 174 13.55 4.26 -11.02
C GLY A 174 13.48 3.88 -12.49
N LYS A 175 14.57 4.01 -13.27
CA LYS A 175 14.57 3.73 -14.70
C LYS A 175 14.40 2.23 -14.98
N ILE A 176 13.41 1.86 -15.77
CA ILE A 176 13.14 0.47 -16.14
C ILE A 176 14.26 -0.05 -17.04
N GLN A 177 14.95 -1.11 -16.57
CA GLN A 177 16.05 -1.77 -17.27
C GLN A 177 15.60 -3.06 -17.96
N GLN A 178 14.58 -3.73 -17.41
CA GLN A 178 14.11 -5.01 -17.92
C GLN A 178 12.60 -5.15 -17.72
N LYS A 179 11.93 -5.78 -18.69
CA LYS A 179 10.52 -6.16 -18.62
C LYS A 179 10.35 -7.67 -18.79
N GLY A 180 9.48 -8.25 -17.98
CA GLY A 180 8.94 -9.60 -18.14
C GLY A 180 7.44 -9.54 -18.43
N LEU A 181 6.90 -10.56 -19.09
CA LEU A 181 5.47 -10.65 -19.39
C LEU A 181 4.96 -12.05 -19.09
N ILE A 182 3.91 -12.13 -18.29
CA ILE A 182 3.25 -13.39 -17.93
C ILE A 182 1.76 -13.28 -18.28
N PRO A 183 1.25 -14.08 -19.23
CA PRO A 183 -0.18 -14.10 -19.55
C PRO A 183 -1.02 -14.66 -18.41
N ILE A 184 -2.14 -14.00 -18.09
CA ILE A 184 -3.09 -14.41 -17.04
C ILE A 184 -4.49 -14.49 -17.62
N SER A 185 -5.26 -15.50 -17.22
CA SER A 185 -6.63 -15.68 -17.66
C SER A 185 -7.57 -14.64 -17.05
N GLY A 186 -8.38 -14.01 -17.92
CA GLY A 186 -9.30 -12.95 -17.53
C GLY A 186 -8.59 -11.68 -17.03
N VAL A 187 -9.31 -10.83 -16.31
CA VAL A 187 -8.76 -9.63 -15.65
C VAL A 187 -8.83 -9.82 -14.13
N PRO A 188 -7.71 -10.17 -13.48
CA PRO A 188 -7.63 -10.28 -12.03
C PRO A 188 -7.49 -8.90 -11.37
N LEU A 189 -7.72 -8.86 -10.05
CA LEU A 189 -7.22 -7.78 -9.20
C LEU A 189 -5.92 -8.28 -8.54
N ILE A 190 -4.79 -7.67 -8.88
CA ILE A 190 -3.47 -7.96 -8.28
C ILE A 190 -2.96 -6.67 -7.67
N HIS A 191 -2.92 -6.63 -6.34
CA HIS A 191 -2.60 -5.42 -5.58
C HIS A 191 -1.11 -5.36 -5.20
N ASP A 192 -0.60 -6.44 -4.62
CA ASP A 192 0.76 -6.53 -4.08
C ASP A 192 1.42 -7.87 -4.46
N PHE A 193 2.72 -7.99 -4.21
CA PHE A 193 3.55 -9.17 -4.43
C PHE A 193 4.70 -9.18 -3.42
N VAL A 194 5.58 -10.19 -3.45
CA VAL A 194 6.76 -10.21 -2.58
C VAL A 194 8.05 -10.54 -3.31
N LEU A 195 9.15 -10.03 -2.76
CA LEU A 195 10.52 -10.41 -3.09
C LEU A 195 11.01 -11.41 -2.04
N ALA A 196 11.59 -12.54 -2.45
CA ALA A 196 12.20 -13.52 -1.55
C ALA A 196 13.48 -14.08 -2.19
N GLY A 197 14.65 -13.56 -1.78
CA GLY A 197 15.92 -13.97 -2.39
C GLY A 197 15.87 -13.84 -3.92
N PRO A 198 16.00 -14.94 -4.71
CA PRO A 198 15.96 -14.90 -6.18
C PRO A 198 14.55 -14.87 -6.78
N TYR A 199 13.49 -14.83 -5.97
CA TYR A 199 12.11 -14.99 -6.43
C TYR A 199 11.28 -13.72 -6.29
N LEU A 200 10.45 -13.44 -7.29
CA LEU A 200 9.26 -12.59 -7.14
C LEU A 200 8.04 -13.50 -7.09
N ILE A 201 7.17 -13.31 -6.10
CA ILE A 201 6.03 -14.21 -5.87
C ILE A 201 4.74 -13.42 -5.85
N PHE A 202 3.80 -13.84 -6.69
CA PHE A 202 2.47 -13.25 -6.82
C PHE A 202 1.43 -14.26 -6.40
N PHE A 203 0.53 -13.87 -5.51
CA PHE A 203 -0.64 -14.66 -5.17
C PHE A 203 -1.86 -13.95 -5.74
N ILE A 204 -2.40 -14.50 -6.83
CA ILE A 204 -3.51 -13.94 -7.58
C ILE A 204 -4.80 -14.55 -7.03
N SER A 205 -5.48 -13.79 -6.19
CA SER A 205 -6.78 -14.15 -5.62
C SER A 205 -7.83 -14.42 -6.72
N PRO A 206 -8.86 -15.22 -6.44
CA PRO A 206 -9.92 -15.53 -7.40
C PRO A 206 -10.94 -14.38 -7.55
N VAL A 207 -10.47 -13.15 -7.71
CA VAL A 207 -11.30 -11.99 -8.09
C VAL A 207 -11.18 -11.79 -9.60
N ARG A 208 -12.31 -11.64 -10.30
CA ARG A 208 -12.32 -11.37 -11.75
C ARG A 208 -13.25 -10.20 -12.08
N LEU A 209 -12.79 -9.32 -12.96
CA LEU A 209 -13.60 -8.24 -13.49
C LEU A 209 -14.61 -8.76 -14.52
N GLN A 210 -15.88 -8.39 -14.36
CA GLN A 210 -16.88 -8.58 -15.41
C GLN A 210 -16.73 -7.48 -16.47
N LEU A 211 -16.10 -7.83 -17.60
CA LEU A 211 -15.74 -6.86 -18.65
C LEU A 211 -16.94 -6.07 -19.19
N LEU A 212 -18.05 -6.74 -19.52
CA LEU A 212 -19.19 -6.09 -20.16
C LEU A 212 -19.86 -5.04 -19.24
N PRO A 213 -20.23 -5.34 -17.98
CA PRO A 213 -20.77 -4.33 -17.05
C PRO A 213 -19.80 -3.18 -16.73
N ALA A 214 -18.50 -3.46 -16.65
CA ALA A 214 -17.47 -2.44 -16.39
C ALA A 214 -17.28 -1.51 -17.61
N PHE A 215 -17.10 -2.09 -18.80
CA PHE A 215 -16.91 -1.35 -20.05
C PHE A 215 -18.13 -0.48 -20.39
N THR A 216 -19.34 -1.01 -20.20
CA THR A 216 -20.60 -0.26 -20.40
C THR A 216 -20.89 0.75 -19.30
N LYS A 217 -20.09 0.79 -18.23
CA LYS A 217 -20.26 1.68 -17.06
C LYS A 217 -21.66 1.60 -16.44
N VAL A 218 -22.27 0.41 -16.51
CA VAL A 218 -23.49 0.07 -15.76
C VAL A 218 -23.12 -0.23 -14.31
N LYS A 219 -21.95 -0.85 -14.09
CA LYS A 219 -21.34 -1.05 -12.78
C LYS A 219 -20.06 -0.22 -12.67
N SER A 220 -19.69 0.21 -11.47
CA SER A 220 -18.35 0.75 -11.22
C SER A 220 -17.31 -0.37 -11.41
N PHE A 221 -16.02 -0.02 -11.42
CA PHE A 221 -14.96 -1.03 -11.47
C PHE A 221 -15.07 -1.99 -10.28
N SER A 222 -15.22 -1.44 -9.07
CA SER A 222 -15.45 -2.17 -7.81
C SER A 222 -16.66 -3.12 -7.90
N ASP A 223 -17.83 -2.63 -8.33
CA ASP A 223 -19.06 -3.45 -8.37
C ASP A 223 -19.00 -4.56 -9.45
N ALA A 224 -18.12 -4.42 -10.43
CA ALA A 224 -17.88 -5.40 -11.47
C ALA A 224 -16.84 -6.45 -11.09
N LEU A 225 -16.06 -6.25 -10.02
CA LEU A 225 -15.16 -7.26 -9.46
C LEU A 225 -15.97 -8.34 -8.74
N THR A 226 -15.73 -9.59 -9.08
CA THR A 226 -16.48 -10.74 -8.54
C THR A 226 -15.54 -11.76 -7.94
N TRP A 227 -15.84 -12.16 -6.71
CA TRP A 227 -15.21 -13.31 -6.05
C TRP A 227 -15.67 -14.64 -6.68
N ARG A 228 -14.72 -15.47 -7.12
CA ARG A 228 -14.91 -16.72 -7.90
C ARG A 228 -14.13 -17.89 -7.26
N PRO A 229 -14.47 -18.29 -6.03
CA PRO A 229 -13.65 -19.18 -5.19
C PRO A 229 -13.33 -20.53 -5.85
N GLU A 230 -14.14 -20.98 -6.80
CA GLU A 230 -13.90 -22.19 -7.58
C GLU A 230 -12.61 -22.15 -8.43
N LEU A 231 -12.04 -20.97 -8.66
CA LEU A 231 -10.75 -20.81 -9.36
C LEU A 231 -9.53 -21.01 -8.44
N GLY A 232 -9.74 -21.02 -7.12
CA GLY A 232 -8.64 -21.04 -6.15
C GLY A 232 -7.76 -19.78 -6.17
N THR A 233 -6.78 -19.72 -5.28
CA THR A 233 -5.72 -18.70 -5.35
C THR A 233 -4.59 -19.24 -6.22
N GLN A 234 -4.17 -18.48 -7.22
CA GLN A 234 -3.07 -18.87 -8.10
C GLN A 234 -1.75 -18.29 -7.57
N ILE A 235 -0.74 -19.12 -7.42
CA ILE A 235 0.61 -18.74 -7.01
C ILE A 235 1.50 -18.75 -8.24
N LEU A 236 2.12 -17.61 -8.55
CA LEU A 236 3.17 -17.49 -9.55
C LEU A 236 4.50 -17.26 -8.85
N VAL A 237 5.50 -18.07 -9.18
CA VAL A 237 6.88 -17.83 -8.77
C VAL A 237 7.67 -17.45 -10.01
N VAL A 238 8.37 -16.32 -9.94
CA VAL A 238 9.11 -15.73 -11.05
C VAL A 238 10.58 -15.60 -10.63
N ASP A 239 11.49 -15.95 -11.53
CA ASP A 239 12.92 -15.70 -11.33
C ASP A 239 13.19 -14.19 -11.47
N ARG A 240 13.72 -13.55 -10.43
CA ARG A 240 13.90 -12.08 -10.42
C ARG A 240 14.95 -11.57 -11.41
N SER A 241 15.84 -12.44 -11.89
CA SER A 241 16.96 -12.05 -12.75
C SER A 241 16.55 -12.05 -14.22
N SER A 242 15.83 -13.10 -14.64
CA SER A 242 15.33 -13.28 -16.00
C SER A 242 13.91 -12.73 -16.20
N LEU A 243 13.18 -12.49 -15.10
CA LEU A 243 11.75 -12.16 -15.06
C LEU A 243 10.88 -13.23 -15.73
N GLN A 244 11.35 -14.48 -15.77
CA GLN A 244 10.64 -15.62 -16.34
C GLN A 244 9.87 -16.39 -15.27
N LEU A 245 8.69 -16.89 -15.65
CA LEU A 245 7.88 -17.75 -14.80
C LEU A 245 8.62 -19.06 -14.52
N ILE A 246 8.78 -19.39 -13.24
CA ILE A 246 9.31 -20.68 -12.79
C ILE A 246 8.17 -21.70 -12.70
N THR A 247 7.09 -21.34 -12.01
CA THR A 247 5.95 -22.22 -11.80
C THR A 247 4.67 -21.43 -11.57
N ARG A 248 3.55 -22.09 -11.88
CA ARG A 248 2.18 -21.66 -11.64
C ARG A 248 1.45 -22.79 -10.94
N GLN A 249 0.93 -22.53 -9.77
CA GLN A 249 0.17 -23.49 -8.96
C GLN A 249 -1.15 -22.88 -8.51
N GLU A 250 -2.15 -23.72 -8.27
CA GLU A 250 -3.43 -23.35 -7.67
C GLU A 250 -3.57 -24.02 -6.30
N THR A 251 -4.27 -23.34 -5.40
CA THR A 251 -4.54 -23.80 -4.03
C THR A 251 -5.91 -23.30 -3.57
N GLU A 252 -6.30 -23.58 -2.33
CA GLU A 252 -7.57 -23.12 -1.79
C GLU A 252 -7.76 -21.60 -1.92
N PRO A 253 -9.00 -21.10 -2.05
CA PRO A 253 -9.23 -19.69 -2.27
C PRO A 253 -9.08 -18.87 -0.98
N TRP A 254 -8.40 -17.73 -1.07
CA TRP A 254 -8.44 -16.64 -0.09
C TRP A 254 -8.21 -15.30 -0.79
N TYR A 255 -8.39 -14.21 -0.06
CA TYR A 255 -8.04 -12.88 -0.54
C TYR A 255 -6.99 -12.24 0.36
N GLN A 256 -6.18 -11.35 -0.18
CA GLN A 256 -5.15 -10.59 0.53
C GLN A 256 -4.98 -9.27 -0.20
N TRP A 257 -4.85 -8.20 0.58
CA TRP A 257 -4.33 -6.94 0.09
C TRP A 257 -2.80 -6.99 0.20
N HIS A 258 -2.30 -7.06 1.44
CA HIS A 258 -0.90 -6.79 1.71
C HIS A 258 -0.08 -8.00 2.15
N PHE A 259 1.20 -7.92 1.84
CA PHE A 259 2.24 -8.80 2.35
C PHE A 259 3.13 -8.06 3.33
N GLY A 260 3.48 -8.69 4.44
CA GLY A 260 4.43 -8.13 5.40
C GLY A 260 5.86 -8.22 4.88
N ASN A 261 6.32 -9.44 4.54
CA ASN A 261 7.62 -9.69 3.94
C ASN A 261 7.70 -11.15 3.44
N SER A 262 8.81 -11.50 2.81
CA SER A 262 9.16 -12.90 2.56
C SER A 262 10.66 -13.12 2.45
N TYR A 263 11.14 -14.35 2.63
CA TYR A 263 12.54 -14.70 2.41
C TYR A 263 12.71 -16.20 2.14
N VAL A 264 13.87 -16.57 1.60
CA VAL A 264 14.28 -17.97 1.43
C VAL A 264 14.89 -18.46 2.75
N ASP A 265 14.30 -19.49 3.35
CA ASP A 265 14.80 -20.13 4.56
C ASP A 265 16.01 -21.04 4.24
N SER A 266 16.72 -21.45 5.28
CA SER A 266 17.93 -22.26 5.23
C SER A 266 17.79 -23.60 4.49
N ASP A 267 16.58 -24.15 4.41
CA ASP A 267 16.27 -25.39 3.70
C ASP A 267 15.87 -25.18 2.22
N GLY A 268 15.87 -23.93 1.75
CA GLY A 268 15.50 -23.54 0.40
C GLY A 268 14.00 -23.31 0.16
N THR A 269 13.16 -23.48 1.18
CA THR A 269 11.74 -23.08 1.12
C THR A 269 11.61 -21.56 1.24
N VAL A 270 10.48 -21.01 0.79
CA VAL A 270 10.17 -19.59 0.94
C VAL A 270 9.12 -19.39 2.02
N LEU A 271 9.40 -18.52 2.97
CA LEU A 271 8.42 -18.08 3.96
C LEU A 271 7.80 -16.76 3.50
N VAL A 272 6.47 -16.73 3.41
CA VAL A 272 5.68 -15.56 2.98
C VAL A 272 4.74 -15.15 4.10
N TYR A 273 4.78 -13.88 4.49
CA TYR A 273 3.98 -13.31 5.56
C TYR A 273 2.95 -12.36 4.96
N LEU A 274 1.67 -12.53 5.26
CA LEU A 274 0.59 -11.81 4.58
C LEU A 274 -0.68 -11.67 5.44
N ILE A 275 -1.52 -10.69 5.10
CA ILE A 275 -2.84 -10.51 5.68
C ILE A 275 -3.87 -11.26 4.82
N ARG A 276 -4.46 -12.34 5.34
CA ARG A 276 -5.51 -13.10 4.66
C ARG A 276 -6.90 -12.68 5.12
N TYR A 277 -7.79 -12.57 4.14
CA TYR A 277 -9.23 -12.46 4.28
C TYR A 277 -9.87 -13.72 3.72
N LYS A 278 -11.02 -14.10 4.29
CA LYS A 278 -11.80 -15.25 3.81
C LYS A 278 -12.29 -15.05 2.37
N ASP A 279 -12.68 -13.83 2.02
CA ASP A 279 -13.16 -13.45 0.70
C ASP A 279 -12.88 -11.96 0.44
N PHE A 280 -13.00 -11.56 -0.83
CA PHE A 280 -12.85 -10.18 -1.28
C PHE A 280 -14.04 -9.28 -0.91
N ASN A 281 -15.26 -9.83 -0.90
CA ASN A 281 -16.48 -9.03 -0.85
C ASN A 281 -16.59 -8.25 0.46
N GLN A 282 -16.31 -8.88 1.61
CA GLN A 282 -16.43 -8.22 2.92
C GLN A 282 -15.42 -7.08 3.08
N THR A 283 -14.15 -7.31 2.73
CA THR A 283 -13.13 -6.26 2.85
C THR A 283 -13.38 -5.10 1.88
N ASN A 284 -13.73 -5.39 0.62
CA ASN A 284 -14.05 -4.35 -0.35
C ASN A 284 -15.30 -3.55 0.06
N LYS A 285 -16.30 -4.22 0.66
CA LYS A 285 -17.50 -3.54 1.18
C LYS A 285 -17.20 -2.64 2.37
N TYR A 286 -16.36 -3.08 3.31
CA TYR A 286 -15.89 -2.23 4.41
C TYR A 286 -15.21 -0.96 3.87
N LEU A 287 -14.28 -1.11 2.91
CA LEU A 287 -13.57 0.02 2.30
C LEU A 287 -14.50 0.95 1.48
N GLN A 288 -15.62 0.42 0.96
CA GLN A 288 -16.68 1.21 0.35
C GLN A 288 -17.42 2.10 1.36
N GLU A 289 -17.58 1.63 2.59
CA GLU A 289 -18.35 2.30 3.66
C GLU A 289 -17.54 3.39 4.36
N VAL A 290 -16.20 3.26 4.43
CA VAL A 290 -15.30 4.26 5.08
C VAL A 290 -15.61 5.73 4.72
N PRO A 291 -15.74 6.14 3.45
CA PRO A 291 -15.98 7.55 3.11
C PRO A 291 -17.34 8.08 3.58
N THR A 292 -18.28 7.22 3.97
CA THR A 292 -19.58 7.62 4.54
C THR A 292 -19.48 8.05 6.01
N GLY A 293 -18.37 7.69 6.67
CA GLY A 293 -18.17 7.86 8.11
C GLY A 293 -18.92 6.84 8.98
N GLN A 294 -19.60 5.87 8.37
CA GLN A 294 -20.36 4.82 9.06
C GLN A 294 -20.08 3.47 8.39
N THR A 295 -19.30 2.62 9.06
CA THR A 295 -19.07 1.25 8.62
C THR A 295 -20.02 0.29 9.34
N HIS A 296 -20.39 -0.79 8.66
CA HIS A 296 -21.27 -1.85 9.17
C HIS A 296 -20.79 -3.26 8.78
N THR A 297 -19.86 -3.35 7.83
CA THR A 297 -19.32 -4.63 7.36
C THR A 297 -17.98 -4.92 8.03
N PRO A 298 -17.81 -6.03 8.77
CA PRO A 298 -16.53 -6.35 9.37
C PRO A 298 -15.51 -6.84 8.34
N ALA A 299 -14.27 -6.36 8.43
CA ALA A 299 -13.15 -6.80 7.59
C ALA A 299 -12.11 -7.59 8.42
N HIS A 300 -12.20 -8.92 8.39
CA HIS A 300 -11.33 -9.80 9.18
C HIS A 300 -10.01 -10.13 8.46
N GLY A 301 -9.11 -9.15 8.38
CA GLY A 301 -7.73 -9.38 7.92
C GLY A 301 -6.92 -10.04 9.02
N ILE A 302 -6.38 -11.22 8.79
CA ILE A 302 -5.60 -11.97 9.80
C ILE A 302 -4.17 -12.15 9.31
N PHE A 303 -3.18 -12.06 10.19
CA PHE A 303 -1.78 -12.26 9.84
C PHE A 303 -1.43 -13.75 9.77
N TRP A 304 -0.90 -14.20 8.64
CA TRP A 304 -0.51 -15.57 8.37
C TRP A 304 0.94 -15.68 7.92
N GLN A 305 1.51 -16.86 8.15
CA GLN A 305 2.71 -17.33 7.46
C GLN A 305 2.33 -18.48 6.52
N ILE A 306 2.90 -18.47 5.32
CA ILE A 306 2.84 -19.55 4.33
C ILE A 306 4.27 -20.00 4.05
N ARG A 307 4.52 -21.31 4.10
CA ARG A 307 5.76 -21.93 3.64
C ARG A 307 5.54 -22.56 2.29
N LEU A 308 6.33 -22.12 1.31
CA LEU A 308 6.19 -22.44 -0.10
C LEU A 308 7.43 -23.18 -0.59
N GLU A 309 7.24 -24.24 -1.37
CA GLU A 309 8.32 -24.82 -2.18
C GLU A 309 8.40 -24.04 -3.51
N PRO A 310 9.47 -23.27 -3.78
CA PRO A 310 9.45 -22.26 -4.84
C PRO A 310 9.55 -22.81 -6.27
N LYS A 311 9.98 -24.08 -6.47
CA LYS A 311 10.14 -24.67 -7.80
C LYS A 311 8.84 -25.28 -8.31
N SER A 312 8.03 -25.85 -7.42
CA SER A 312 6.69 -26.36 -7.73
C SER A 312 5.60 -25.33 -7.44
N GLY A 313 5.82 -24.38 -6.53
CA GLY A 313 4.80 -23.42 -6.09
C GLY A 313 3.81 -24.06 -5.10
N ARG A 314 4.14 -25.24 -4.58
CA ARG A 314 3.31 -25.97 -3.62
C ARG A 314 3.44 -25.35 -2.23
N ILE A 315 2.30 -25.06 -1.59
CA ILE A 315 2.27 -24.75 -0.17
C ILE A 315 2.60 -26.02 0.62
N ILE A 316 3.62 -25.94 1.48
CA ILE A 316 4.03 -26.99 2.39
C ILE A 316 3.15 -26.95 3.63
N ASP A 317 3.06 -25.77 4.24
CA ASP A 317 2.24 -25.49 5.42
C ASP A 317 1.81 -24.02 5.45
N SER A 318 0.76 -23.73 6.24
CA SER A 318 0.33 -22.37 6.53
C SER A 318 -0.26 -22.30 7.92
N TYR A 319 -0.04 -21.18 8.61
CA TYR A 319 -0.55 -20.98 9.97
C TYR A 319 -0.87 -19.52 10.25
N LYS A 320 -1.87 -19.32 11.12
CA LYS A 320 -2.18 -18.02 11.71
C LYS A 320 -1.09 -17.63 12.69
N LEU A 321 -0.58 -16.41 12.55
CA LEU A 321 0.33 -15.80 13.51
C LEU A 321 -0.41 -15.03 14.59
N LEU A 322 -1.58 -14.47 14.24
CA LEU A 322 -2.42 -13.70 15.15
C LEU A 322 -3.88 -14.18 15.07
N ASP A 323 -4.60 -14.03 16.18
CA ASP A 323 -6.04 -14.23 16.25
C ASP A 323 -6.83 -12.91 16.32
N ILE A 324 -6.13 -11.78 16.20
CA ILE A 324 -6.73 -10.44 16.15
C ILE A 324 -6.71 -9.90 14.71
N PRO A 325 -7.77 -9.18 14.28
CA PRO A 325 -7.75 -8.50 13.01
C PRO A 325 -6.66 -7.43 12.92
N CYS A 326 -6.00 -7.38 11.77
CA CYS A 326 -4.83 -6.55 11.52
C CYS A 326 -4.62 -6.26 10.04
N GLU A 327 -3.80 -5.26 9.73
CA GLU A 327 -3.51 -4.78 8.37
C GLU A 327 -2.21 -3.96 8.33
N LEU A 328 -1.82 -3.54 7.13
CA LEU A 328 -0.67 -2.72 6.80
C LEU A 328 0.62 -3.23 7.44
N PRO A 329 0.98 -4.51 7.22
CA PRO A 329 2.19 -5.07 7.75
C PRO A 329 3.40 -4.48 7.02
N THR A 330 4.43 -4.14 7.77
CA THR A 330 5.70 -3.63 7.25
C THR A 330 6.89 -4.19 8.03
N VAL A 331 8.05 -4.11 7.43
CA VAL A 331 9.35 -4.47 8.01
C VAL A 331 10.35 -3.33 7.76
N ALA A 332 11.54 -3.39 8.36
CA ALA A 332 12.57 -2.42 8.01
C ALA A 332 12.93 -2.54 6.52
N ALA A 333 13.16 -1.40 5.84
CA ALA A 333 13.50 -1.40 4.41
C ALA A 333 14.74 -2.26 4.08
N ALA A 334 15.70 -2.35 5.01
CA ALA A 334 16.89 -3.19 4.87
C ALA A 334 16.59 -4.70 4.89
N GLU A 335 15.45 -5.10 5.45
CA GLU A 335 15.01 -6.48 5.67
C GLU A 335 14.04 -7.00 4.60
N VAL A 336 13.54 -6.13 3.70
CA VAL A 336 12.68 -6.55 2.58
C VAL A 336 13.36 -7.64 1.78
N GLY A 337 12.69 -8.79 1.64
CA GLY A 337 13.19 -9.95 0.91
C GLY A 337 14.22 -10.82 1.63
N LYS A 338 14.50 -10.54 2.90
CA LYS A 338 15.56 -11.16 3.71
C LYS A 338 15.03 -11.67 5.05
N PRO A 339 15.77 -12.54 5.76
CA PRO A 339 15.43 -12.91 7.13
C PRO A 339 15.30 -11.66 8.00
N PHE A 340 14.27 -11.65 8.84
CA PHE A 340 13.86 -10.49 9.62
C PHE A 340 13.22 -10.96 10.91
N ARG A 341 13.17 -10.08 11.92
CA ARG A 341 12.64 -10.45 13.24
C ARG A 341 11.31 -9.78 13.58
N PHE A 342 11.08 -8.56 13.11
CA PHE A 342 9.95 -7.75 13.54
C PHE A 342 9.04 -7.42 12.37
N THR A 343 7.73 -7.60 12.55
CA THR A 343 6.70 -7.02 11.67
C THR A 343 5.93 -5.96 12.45
N TYR A 344 5.84 -4.76 11.90
CA TYR A 344 4.96 -3.72 12.43
C TYR A 344 3.66 -3.70 11.65
N LEU A 345 2.52 -3.53 12.31
CA LEU A 345 1.21 -3.60 11.68
C LEU A 345 0.16 -2.81 12.47
N LEU A 346 -0.96 -2.51 11.83
CA LEU A 346 -2.17 -2.02 12.49
C LEU A 346 -2.96 -3.17 13.10
N VAL A 347 -3.56 -2.96 14.26
CA VAL A 347 -4.42 -3.96 14.93
C VAL A 347 -5.66 -3.30 15.53
N HIS A 348 -6.76 -4.05 15.57
CA HIS A 348 -7.92 -3.66 16.37
C HIS A 348 -7.63 -3.90 17.86
N LYS A 349 -8.09 -3.00 18.73
CA LYS A 349 -8.02 -3.20 20.18
C LYS A 349 -8.91 -4.38 20.59
N PRO A 350 -8.57 -5.15 21.64
CA PRO A 350 -9.42 -6.25 22.10
C PRO A 350 -10.82 -5.75 22.50
N GLY A 351 -11.86 -6.54 22.16
CA GLY A 351 -13.23 -6.30 22.60
C GLY A 351 -14.01 -5.22 21.86
N ILE A 352 -13.45 -4.63 20.79
CA ILE A 352 -14.17 -3.66 19.95
C ILE A 352 -15.01 -4.34 18.87
N ASP A 353 -16.08 -3.67 18.44
CA ASP A 353 -16.83 -4.05 17.24
C ASP A 353 -16.09 -3.55 15.99
N ILE A 354 -15.41 -4.47 15.31
CA ILE A 354 -14.61 -4.16 14.11
C ILE A 354 -15.45 -3.72 12.90
N SER A 355 -16.78 -3.87 12.98
CA SER A 355 -17.67 -3.36 11.93
C SER A 355 -17.91 -1.86 12.07
N GLN A 356 -17.69 -1.27 13.24
CA GLN A 356 -17.98 0.13 13.55
C GLN A 356 -16.74 0.96 13.89
N GLU A 357 -15.58 0.32 14.01
CA GLU A 357 -14.35 0.94 14.49
C GLU A 357 -13.19 0.75 13.52
N MET A 358 -12.31 1.74 13.40
CA MET A 358 -11.07 1.61 12.64
C MET A 358 -9.98 0.93 13.48
N PHE A 359 -8.82 0.65 12.89
CA PHE A 359 -7.67 0.19 13.66
C PHE A 359 -7.29 1.21 14.72
N GLY A 360 -7.11 0.75 15.96
CA GLY A 360 -6.94 1.62 17.13
C GLY A 360 -5.56 1.52 17.77
N ALA A 361 -4.65 0.71 17.22
CA ALA A 361 -3.29 0.54 17.72
C ALA A 361 -2.34 0.14 16.59
N ILE A 362 -1.06 0.50 16.75
CA ILE A 362 0.03 -0.17 16.03
C ILE A 362 0.58 -1.27 16.94
N ALA A 363 1.15 -2.30 16.31
CA ALA A 363 1.74 -3.42 17.00
C ALA A 363 3.08 -3.83 16.37
N CYS A 364 3.91 -4.52 17.14
CA CYS A 364 5.13 -5.18 16.71
C CYS A 364 5.02 -6.66 17.04
N PHE A 365 5.12 -7.50 16.03
CA PHE A 365 5.20 -8.96 16.18
C PHE A 365 6.65 -9.40 16.10
N ASP A 366 7.16 -10.01 17.18
CA ASP A 366 8.50 -10.59 17.26
C ASP A 366 8.45 -12.07 16.85
N HIS A 367 8.90 -12.38 15.64
CA HIS A 367 8.88 -13.73 15.06
C HIS A 367 9.74 -14.74 15.83
N HIS A 368 10.76 -14.28 16.55
CA HIS A 368 11.63 -15.17 17.33
C HIS A 368 10.98 -15.57 18.66
N LYS A 369 10.26 -14.63 19.28
CA LYS A 369 9.60 -14.86 20.57
C LYS A 369 8.15 -15.32 20.43
N ASN A 370 7.57 -15.18 19.24
CA ASN A 370 6.15 -15.37 18.97
C ASN A 370 5.27 -14.51 19.92
N THR A 371 5.64 -13.23 20.04
CA THR A 371 4.97 -12.26 20.93
C THR A 371 4.53 -11.03 20.17
N LEU A 372 3.36 -10.50 20.52
CA LEU A 372 2.84 -9.24 20.02
C LEU A 372 2.92 -8.16 21.11
N THR A 373 3.55 -7.03 20.80
CA THR A 373 3.55 -5.83 21.64
C THR A 373 2.71 -4.75 20.95
N THR A 374 1.76 -4.16 21.66
CA THR A 374 0.82 -3.16 21.12
C THR A 374 0.99 -1.81 21.82
N THR A 375 0.80 -0.71 21.10
CA THR A 375 0.73 0.62 21.71
C THR A 375 -0.47 0.77 22.64
N ASN A 376 -0.29 1.49 23.75
CA ASN A 376 -1.35 1.92 24.64
C ASN A 376 -1.91 3.29 24.20
N LEU A 377 -2.56 3.35 23.03
CA LEU A 377 -3.17 4.59 22.57
C LEU A 377 -4.41 4.92 23.40
N ARG A 378 -4.64 6.23 23.61
CA ARG A 378 -5.89 6.74 24.22
C ARG A 378 -7.11 6.28 23.40
N PRO A 379 -8.32 6.27 24.01
CA PRO A 379 -9.56 6.14 23.25
C PRO A 379 -9.62 7.16 22.10
N ASN A 380 -10.34 6.82 21.02
CA ASN A 380 -10.55 7.70 19.85
C ASN A 380 -9.26 8.18 19.14
N CYS A 381 -8.14 7.49 19.34
CA CYS A 381 -6.90 7.72 18.60
C CYS A 381 -6.73 6.64 17.53
N TYR A 382 -6.56 7.08 16.28
CA TYR A 382 -6.53 6.23 15.10
C TYR A 382 -5.18 6.34 14.38
N PRO A 383 -4.30 5.34 14.51
CA PRO A 383 -3.05 5.30 13.79
C PRO A 383 -3.23 4.93 12.31
N MET A 384 -2.38 5.54 11.48
CA MET A 384 -2.09 5.06 10.14
C MET A 384 -0.93 4.06 10.16
N GLU A 385 -0.62 3.43 9.02
CA GLU A 385 0.44 2.42 8.88
C GLU A 385 1.73 2.84 9.61
N PRO A 386 2.27 1.99 10.50
CA PRO A 386 3.54 2.27 11.18
C PRO A 386 4.70 2.19 10.18
N ILE A 387 5.70 3.07 10.31
CA ILE A 387 6.90 3.06 9.47
C ILE A 387 8.14 2.96 10.35
N TYR A 388 8.99 1.98 10.06
CA TYR A 388 10.29 1.85 10.72
C TYR A 388 11.32 2.80 10.10
N ALA A 389 12.06 3.51 10.96
CA ALA A 389 13.23 4.29 10.58
C ALA A 389 14.45 3.84 11.40
N PRO A 390 15.60 3.55 10.78
CA PRO A 390 16.81 3.27 11.52
C PRO A 390 17.32 4.53 12.23
N ASP A 391 17.97 4.35 13.38
CA ASP A 391 18.71 5.44 14.01
C ASP A 391 20.03 5.70 13.25
N ALA A 392 20.31 6.96 12.96
CA ALA A 392 21.48 7.39 12.19
C ALA A 392 22.80 7.37 13.01
N GLU A 393 22.72 7.33 14.33
CA GLU A 393 23.84 7.36 15.28
C GLU A 393 24.12 5.97 15.88
N ASP A 394 23.12 5.08 15.95
CA ASP A 394 23.21 3.74 16.54
C ASP A 394 22.45 2.69 15.71
N ALA A 395 23.17 1.85 14.97
CA ALA A 395 22.57 0.81 14.12
C ALA A 395 21.75 -0.27 14.88
N GLN A 396 21.85 -0.34 16.21
CA GLN A 396 21.04 -1.25 17.03
C GLN A 396 19.73 -0.61 17.50
N LYS A 397 19.53 0.68 17.22
CA LYS A 397 18.32 1.42 17.54
C LYS A 397 17.52 1.74 16.30
N GLY A 398 16.23 1.91 16.53
CA GLY A 398 15.30 2.31 15.50
C GLY A 398 14.10 3.02 16.11
N TRP A 399 13.29 3.56 15.22
CA TRP A 399 12.12 4.34 15.53
C TRP A 399 10.94 3.78 14.77
N VAL A 400 9.76 3.83 15.38
CA VAL A 400 8.49 3.56 14.68
C VAL A 400 7.69 4.84 14.65
N LEU A 401 7.38 5.32 13.45
CA LEU A 401 6.62 6.53 13.22
C LEU A 401 5.21 6.18 12.75
N THR A 402 4.21 6.88 13.27
CA THR A 402 2.83 6.79 12.78
C THR A 402 2.15 8.16 12.85
N VAL A 403 1.25 8.42 11.91
CA VAL A 403 0.35 9.57 11.98
C VAL A 403 -0.89 9.13 12.74
N ILE A 404 -1.23 9.85 13.80
CA ILE A 404 -2.39 9.61 14.64
C ILE A 404 -3.43 10.67 14.33
N PHE A 405 -4.66 10.27 14.05
CA PHE A 405 -5.83 11.14 14.17
C PHE A 405 -6.42 11.00 15.58
N ASP A 406 -6.50 12.10 16.33
CA ASP A 406 -7.14 12.18 17.64
C ASP A 406 -8.56 12.72 17.44
N GLY A 407 -9.55 11.82 17.52
CA GLY A 407 -10.96 12.14 17.30
C GLY A 407 -11.61 12.97 18.41
N GLU A 408 -11.02 13.02 19.61
CA GLU A 408 -11.50 13.91 20.68
C GLU A 408 -11.06 15.35 20.46
N ARG A 409 -9.82 15.52 19.98
CA ARG A 409 -9.24 16.85 19.72
C ARG A 409 -9.45 17.35 18.30
N ASN A 410 -9.90 16.46 17.41
CA ASN A 410 -10.05 16.69 15.99
C ASN A 410 -8.76 17.27 15.36
N CYS A 411 -7.62 16.61 15.64
CA CYS A 411 -6.31 17.00 15.14
C CYS A 411 -5.48 15.78 14.75
N SER A 412 -4.40 16.01 14.00
CA SER A 412 -3.43 14.97 13.69
C SER A 412 -2.07 15.26 14.31
N GLU A 413 -1.37 14.21 14.71
CA GLU A 413 -0.02 14.28 15.27
C GLU A 413 0.86 13.20 14.63
N VAL A 414 2.16 13.43 14.51
CA VAL A 414 3.14 12.38 14.20
C VAL A 414 3.76 11.90 15.50
N TRP A 415 3.53 10.63 15.83
CA TRP A 415 4.04 9.99 17.03
C TRP A 415 5.26 9.14 16.68
N ILE A 416 6.30 9.26 17.51
CA ILE A 416 7.57 8.57 17.34
C ILE A 416 7.79 7.69 18.56
N PHE A 417 7.95 6.39 18.34
CA PHE A 417 8.23 5.40 19.38
C PHE A 417 9.65 4.89 19.24
N ASP A 418 10.27 4.53 20.38
CA ASP A 418 11.44 3.64 20.40
C ASP A 418 11.00 2.26 19.90
N SER A 419 11.64 1.74 18.86
CA SER A 419 11.22 0.47 18.24
C SER A 419 11.31 -0.73 19.19
N SER A 420 12.10 -0.62 20.27
CA SER A 420 12.24 -1.67 21.29
C SER A 420 11.18 -1.64 22.39
N LYS A 421 10.38 -0.56 22.47
CA LYS A 421 9.41 -0.30 23.55
C LYS A 421 8.12 0.32 23.02
N LEU A 422 7.44 -0.40 22.13
CA LEU A 422 6.22 0.07 21.48
C LEU A 422 5.04 0.25 22.46
N ASP A 423 5.08 -0.41 23.62
CA ASP A 423 4.09 -0.32 24.70
C ASP A 423 4.31 0.88 25.65
N ALA A 424 5.42 1.60 25.51
CA ALA A 424 5.72 2.82 26.26
C ALA A 424 5.10 4.08 25.62
N GLU A 425 5.18 5.21 26.32
CA GLU A 425 4.84 6.52 25.74
C GLU A 425 5.77 6.84 24.56
N PRO A 426 5.27 7.51 23.51
CA PRO A 426 6.10 7.96 22.40
C PRO A 426 7.19 8.90 22.92
N VAL A 427 8.40 8.74 22.39
CA VAL A 427 9.56 9.58 22.73
C VAL A 427 9.42 11.01 22.20
N CYS A 428 8.53 11.22 21.23
CA CYS A 428 8.19 12.52 20.69
C CYS A 428 6.79 12.49 20.03
N ARG A 429 6.05 13.58 20.15
CA ARG A 429 4.80 13.85 19.42
C ARG A 429 4.93 15.20 18.72
N LEU A 430 4.68 15.25 17.42
CA LEU A 430 4.69 16.47 16.63
C LEU A 430 3.26 16.81 16.21
N ALA A 431 2.74 17.93 16.67
CA ALA A 431 1.42 18.41 16.25
C ALA A 431 1.44 18.87 14.78
N LEU A 432 0.41 18.51 14.03
CA LEU A 432 0.17 19.04 12.68
C LEU A 432 -0.89 20.14 12.75
N PRO A 433 -0.79 21.17 11.89
CA PRO A 433 -1.68 22.33 11.96
C PRO A 433 -3.14 22.00 11.57
N GLU A 434 -3.35 20.92 10.84
CA GLU A 434 -4.64 20.49 10.33
C GLU A 434 -4.77 18.96 10.42
N VAL A 435 -6.00 18.46 10.32
CA VAL A 435 -6.27 17.02 10.23
C VAL A 435 -5.67 16.48 8.94
N ILE A 436 -4.91 15.39 9.06
CA ILE A 436 -4.51 14.54 7.94
C ILE A 436 -5.54 13.42 7.83
N PRO A 437 -6.32 13.34 6.72
CA PRO A 437 -7.25 12.25 6.48
C PRO A 437 -6.57 10.88 6.58
N MET A 438 -7.32 9.87 6.99
CA MET A 438 -6.84 8.48 7.03
C MET A 438 -6.30 8.09 5.65
N GLY A 439 -4.99 7.87 5.59
CA GLY A 439 -4.25 7.52 4.39
C GLY A 439 -3.95 6.04 4.27
N PHE A 440 -3.15 5.70 3.26
CA PHE A 440 -2.70 4.33 2.99
C PHE A 440 -1.22 4.22 3.33
N HIS A 441 -0.35 4.20 2.32
CA HIS A 441 1.04 3.83 2.49
C HIS A 441 1.98 5.02 2.62
N GLY A 442 3.06 4.80 3.34
CA GLY A 442 4.18 5.71 3.47
C GLY A 442 5.52 5.03 3.30
N THR A 443 6.57 5.83 3.35
CA THR A 443 7.95 5.36 3.34
C THR A 443 8.82 6.30 4.16
N TRP A 444 9.91 5.75 4.68
CA TRP A 444 10.99 6.51 5.28
C TRP A 444 12.13 6.63 4.27
N SER A 445 12.65 7.85 4.09
CA SER A 445 13.76 8.11 3.18
C SER A 445 14.82 8.99 3.80
N HIS A 446 16.06 8.76 3.38
CA HIS A 446 17.17 9.67 3.56
C HIS A 446 17.46 10.32 2.21
N PHE A 447 17.13 11.61 2.07
CA PHE A 447 17.60 12.39 0.93
C PHE A 447 19.04 12.82 1.21
N SER A 448 19.92 12.46 0.27
CA SER A 448 21.37 12.68 0.29
C SER A 448 21.81 13.78 -0.63
#